data_AF-A0A935MZK3-F1
#
_entry.id   AF-A0A935MZK3-F1
#
_cell.length_a   1.000
_cell.length_b   1.000
_cell.length_c   1.000
_cell.angle_alpha   90.00
_cell.angle_beta   90.00
_cell.angle_gamma   90.00
#
_symmetry.space_group_name_H-M   'P 1'
#
loop_
_entity.id
_entity.type
_entity.pdbx_description
1 polymer ?
#
loop_
_entity_poly.entity_id
_entity_poly.type
_entity_poly.pdbx_seq_one_letter_code
_entity_poly.pdbx_strand_id
1 'polypeptide(L)'
;MQLSSLEDSIDQENPVRFIDAFVEQLDLVKLGFEVRIKGSHYIYYKESIQEIINIQEIGGHSKAYQVKQIREIIINYKLEIQEDDES
;
A
#
# COMPACT_ATOMS: atom_id res chain seq x y z
N MET A 1 18.01 4.84 -18.44
CA MET A 1 16.58 4.62 -18.73
C MET A 1 15.82 5.78 -18.15
N GLN A 2 15.01 6.47 -18.95
CA GLN A 2 14.17 7.58 -18.50
C GLN A 2 13.17 7.06 -17.46
N LEU A 3 13.26 7.52 -16.20
CA LEU A 3 12.09 7.57 -15.36
C LEU A 3 11.20 8.67 -15.95
N SER A 4 10.23 8.31 -16.78
CA SER A 4 9.08 9.19 -17.01
C SER A 4 8.52 9.52 -15.63
N SER A 5 8.59 10.79 -15.25
CA SER A 5 8.40 11.20 -13.88
C SER A 5 6.98 10.82 -13.43
N LEU A 6 6.85 10.13 -12.30
CA LEU A 6 5.53 9.92 -11.68
C LEU A 6 4.84 11.26 -11.34
N GLU A 7 5.57 12.38 -11.39
CA GLU A 7 5.06 13.74 -11.30
C GLU A 7 4.09 14.09 -12.45
N ASP A 8 4.21 13.45 -13.62
CA ASP A 8 3.33 13.69 -14.78
C ASP A 8 1.89 13.15 -14.56
N SER A 9 1.68 12.37 -13.50
CA SER A 9 0.35 11.86 -13.11
C SER A 9 -0.40 12.79 -12.15
N ILE A 10 0.22 13.90 -11.74
CA ILE A 10 -0.34 14.89 -10.80
C ILE A 10 -0.97 16.03 -11.61
N ASP A 11 -2.10 15.78 -12.26
CA ASP A 11 -2.93 16.83 -12.88
C ASP A 11 -4.23 17.04 -12.07
N GLN A 12 -4.76 18.26 -12.06
CA GLN A 12 -6.03 18.60 -11.41
C GLN A 12 -7.22 17.83 -12.02
N GLU A 13 -7.05 17.29 -13.23
CA GLU A 13 -8.04 16.44 -13.91
C GLU A 13 -8.01 14.97 -13.46
N ASN A 14 -6.98 14.54 -12.71
CA ASN A 14 -6.89 13.20 -12.14
C ASN A 14 -6.80 13.27 -10.60
N PRO A 15 -7.93 13.23 -9.87
CA PRO A 15 -7.97 13.47 -8.42
C PRO A 15 -7.29 12.38 -7.58
N VAL A 16 -6.66 11.37 -8.20
CA VAL A 16 -5.83 10.40 -7.50
C VAL A 16 -4.62 11.14 -6.95
N ARG A 17 -4.66 11.43 -5.65
CA ARG A 17 -3.55 12.11 -4.96
C ARG A 17 -2.32 11.22 -5.10
N PHE A 18 -1.14 11.79 -5.33
CA PHE A 18 0.12 11.04 -5.42
C PHE A 18 0.28 10.01 -4.28
N ILE A 19 -0.17 10.36 -3.07
CA ILE A 19 -0.19 9.45 -1.91
C ILE A 19 -1.08 8.22 -2.13
N ASP A 20 -2.22 8.36 -2.78
CA ASP A 20 -3.18 7.27 -3.02
C ASP A 20 -2.64 6.34 -4.13
N ALA A 21 -2.07 6.90 -5.21
CA ALA A 21 -1.38 6.13 -6.25
C ALA A 21 -0.15 5.39 -5.70
N PHE A 22 0.64 6.06 -4.85
CA PHE A 22 1.78 5.44 -4.18
C PHE A 22 1.34 4.28 -3.27
N VAL A 23 0.27 4.47 -2.50
CA VAL A 23 -0.28 3.44 -1.62
C VAL A 23 -0.76 2.22 -2.39
N GLU A 24 -1.32 2.38 -3.60
CA GLU A 24 -1.68 1.24 -4.47
C GLU A 24 -0.48 0.44 -4.96
N GLN A 25 0.71 1.05 -5.03
CA GLN A 25 1.94 0.41 -5.48
C GLN A 25 2.81 -0.11 -4.33
N LEU A 26 2.42 0.14 -3.07
CA LEU A 26 3.20 -0.27 -1.90
C LEU A 26 3.17 -1.78 -1.71
N ASP A 27 4.38 -2.33 -1.53
CA ASP A 27 4.55 -3.68 -1.02
C ASP A 27 4.44 -3.65 0.51
N LEU A 28 3.32 -4.15 1.04
CA LEU A 28 3.07 -4.22 2.48
C LEU A 28 4.08 -5.13 3.19
N VAL A 29 4.69 -6.10 2.50
CA VAL A 29 5.73 -6.95 3.09
C VAL A 29 6.98 -6.14 3.38
N LYS A 30 7.36 -5.22 2.49
CA LYS A 30 8.50 -4.30 2.74
C LYS A 30 8.24 -3.29 3.86
N LEU A 31 6.98 -2.99 4.16
CA LEU A 31 6.60 -2.23 5.36
C LEU A 31 6.61 -3.08 6.65
N GLY A 32 6.97 -4.37 6.54
CA GLY A 32 7.06 -5.31 7.65
C GLY A 32 5.74 -5.92 8.05
N PHE A 33 4.75 -5.94 7.17
CA PHE A 33 3.56 -6.75 7.39
C PHE A 33 3.84 -8.21 7.01
N GLU A 34 3.37 -9.11 7.85
CA GLU A 34 3.20 -10.51 7.51
C GLU A 34 1.91 -10.69 6.72
N VAL A 35 1.90 -11.66 5.81
CA VAL A 35 0.72 -12.00 5.01
C VAL A 35 0.26 -13.41 5.30
N ARG A 36 -1.05 -13.56 5.54
CA ARG A 36 -1.73 -14.84 5.61
C ARG A 36 -2.78 -14.94 4.51
N ILE A 37 -2.72 -16.01 3.73
CA ILE A 37 -3.66 -16.25 2.64
C ILE A 37 -4.75 -17.22 3.11
N LYS A 38 -6.02 -16.87 2.86
CA LYS A 38 -7.18 -17.73 3.10
C LYS A 38 -8.14 -17.65 1.92
N GLY A 39 -8.05 -18.62 1.00
CA GLY A 39 -8.79 -18.57 -0.26
C GLY A 39 -8.28 -17.40 -1.12
N SER A 40 -9.19 -16.54 -1.59
CA SER A 40 -8.86 -15.31 -2.35
C SER A 40 -8.60 -14.07 -1.46
N HIS A 41 -8.52 -14.26 -0.15
CA HIS A 41 -8.25 -13.17 0.79
C HIS A 41 -6.80 -13.19 1.23
N TYR A 42 -6.16 -12.03 1.11
CA TYR A 42 -4.85 -11.72 1.69
C TYR A 42 -5.09 -10.90 2.96
N ILE A 43 -4.59 -11.42 4.07
CA ILE A 43 -4.72 -10.80 5.38
C ILE A 43 -3.32 -10.34 5.79
N TYR A 44 -3.10 -9.04 5.79
CA TYR A 44 -1.86 -8.43 6.23
C TYR A 44 -1.98 -7.98 7.70
N TYR A 45 -0.99 -8.32 8.50
CA TYR A 45 -0.91 -7.93 9.91
C TYR A 45 0.55 -7.68 10.30
N LYS A 46 0.76 -6.89 11.35
CA LYS A 46 2.08 -6.63 11.94
C LYS A 46 1.91 -6.55 13.44
N GLU A 47 2.77 -7.20 14.22
CA GLU A 47 2.61 -7.28 15.68
C GLU A 47 2.50 -5.89 16.34
N SER A 48 3.21 -4.90 15.81
CA SER A 48 3.20 -3.52 16.29
C SER A 48 2.01 -2.66 15.83
N ILE A 49 1.05 -3.23 15.08
CA ILE A 49 -0.08 -2.52 14.48
C ILE A 49 -1.38 -3.25 14.86
N GLN A 50 -2.33 -2.53 15.45
CA GLN A 50 -3.58 -3.12 15.90
C GLN A 50 -4.52 -3.47 14.72
N GLU A 51 -4.47 -2.69 13.65
CA GLU A 51 -5.31 -2.81 12.47
C GLU A 51 -4.84 -3.93 11.54
N ILE A 52 -5.79 -4.78 11.14
CA ILE A 52 -5.58 -5.83 10.15
C ILE A 52 -6.10 -5.33 8.79
N ILE A 53 -5.29 -5.48 7.75
CA ILE A 53 -5.65 -5.13 6.37
C ILE A 53 -6.11 -6.42 5.69
N ASN A 54 -7.36 -6.46 5.21
CA ASN A 54 -7.91 -7.61 4.49
C ASN A 54 -8.18 -7.22 3.04
N ILE A 55 -7.38 -7.73 2.12
CA ILE A 55 -7.47 -7.49 0.68
C ILE A 55 -8.10 -8.72 0.04
N GLN A 56 -9.18 -8.52 -0.71
CA GLN A 56 -9.78 -9.55 -1.54
C GLN A 56 -9.53 -9.17 -3.00
N GLU A 57 -8.92 -10.07 -3.76
CA GLU A 57 -8.81 -9.89 -5.22
C GLU A 57 -10.21 -9.94 -5.84
N ILE A 58 -10.74 -8.79 -6.24
CA ILE A 58 -11.97 -8.70 -7.04
C ILE A 58 -11.72 -7.74 -8.19
N GLY A 59 -11.57 -8.27 -9.40
CA GLY A 59 -11.52 -7.45 -10.62
C GLY A 59 -10.26 -6.61 -10.82
N GLY A 60 -9.15 -6.91 -10.12
CA GLY A 60 -7.82 -6.38 -10.42
C GLY A 60 -7.51 -4.95 -9.95
N HIS A 61 -8.45 -4.28 -9.27
CA HIS A 61 -8.23 -2.93 -8.73
C HIS A 61 -8.44 -2.87 -7.22
N SER A 62 -7.55 -2.14 -6.53
CA SER A 62 -7.71 -1.79 -5.13
C SER A 62 -8.96 -0.92 -4.96
N LYS A 63 -9.85 -1.30 -4.06
CA LYS A 63 -11.03 -0.46 -3.76
C LYS A 63 -10.56 0.78 -3.01
N ALA A 64 -11.08 1.96 -3.33
CA ALA A 64 -10.66 3.24 -2.75
C ALA A 64 -10.62 3.27 -1.20
N TYR A 65 -11.49 2.50 -0.53
CA TYR A 65 -11.47 2.40 0.94
C TYR A 65 -10.22 1.67 1.46
N GLN A 66 -9.64 0.74 0.72
CA GLN A 66 -8.43 0.03 1.13
C GLN A 66 -7.21 0.94 1.01
N VAL A 67 -7.14 1.72 -0.06
CA VAL A 67 -6.11 2.75 -0.21
C VAL A 67 -6.18 3.74 0.96
N LYS A 68 -7.39 4.21 1.29
CA LYS A 68 -7.60 5.08 2.45
C LYS A 68 -7.18 4.41 3.77
N GLN A 69 -7.56 3.15 3.98
CA GLN A 69 -7.19 2.39 5.19
C GLN A 69 -5.67 2.26 5.33
N ILE A 70 -4.99 1.82 4.26
CA ILE A 70 -3.52 1.64 4.26
C ILE A 70 -2.84 2.98 4.51
N ARG A 71 -3.31 4.06 3.86
CA ARG A 71 -2.80 5.41 4.08
C ARG A 71 -2.93 5.85 5.54
N GLU A 72 -4.08 5.63 6.17
CA GLU A 72 -4.30 5.98 7.59
C GLU A 72 -3.35 5.19 8.50
N ILE A 73 -3.14 3.91 8.23
CA ILE A 73 -2.21 3.06 8.99
C ILE A 73 -0.76 3.57 8.85
N ILE A 74 -0.31 3.88 7.62
CA ILE A 74 1.04 4.41 7.38
C ILE A 74 1.25 5.71 8.15
N ILE A 75 0.28 6.63 8.13
CA ILE A 75 0.36 7.93 8.80
C ILE A 75 0.36 7.76 10.32
N ASN A 76 -0.57 6.96 10.86
CA ASN A 76 -0.74 6.81 12.31
C ASN A 76 0.44 6.09 12.96
N TYR A 77 1.01 5.09 12.27
CA TYR A 77 2.12 4.29 12.78
C TYR A 77 3.49 4.72 12.24
N LYS A 78 3.54 5.78 11.41
CA LYS A 78 4.76 6.32 10.79
C LYS A 78 5.62 5.21 10.15
N LEU A 79 4.99 4.40 9.30
CA LEU A 79 5.64 3.26 8.70
C LEU A 79 6.66 3.69 7.66
N GLU A 80 7.79 3.01 7.65
CA GLU A 80 8.89 3.22 6.72
C GLU A 80 9.14 1.91 5.95
N ILE A 81 9.60 2.04 4.71
CA ILE A 81 9.99 0.90 3.88
C ILE A 81 11.30 0.36 4.46
N GLN A 82 11.32 -0.92 4.82
CA GLN A 82 12.54 -1.61 5.17
C GLN A 82 13.30 -1.89 3.87
N GLU A 83 14.48 -1.30 3.73
CA GLU A 83 15.41 -1.70 2.68
C GLU A 83 15.96 -3.08 3.07
N ASP A 84 15.94 -4.02 2.12
CA ASP A 84 16.65 -5.28 2.30
C ASP A 84 18.14 -4.90 2.40
N ASP A 85 18.69 -4.91 3.61
CA ASP A 85 20.14 -4.84 3.82
C ASP A 85 20.74 -6.09 3.17
N GLU A 86 21.07 -6.00 1.87
CA GLU A 86 21.89 -7.01 1.20
C GLU A 86 23.26 -7.05 1.87
N SER A 87 23.40 -7.97 2.82
CA SER A 87 24.66 -8.35 3.48
C SER A 87 25.42 -9.39 2.69
#